data_AF-A0A9X4BH74-F1
#
_entry.id   AF-A0A9X4BH74-F1
#
_cell.length_a   1.000
_cell.length_b   1.000
_cell.length_c   1.000
_cell.angle_alpha   90.00
_cell.angle_beta   90.00
_cell.angle_gamma   90.00
#
_symmetry.space_group_name_H-M   'P 1'
#
loop_
_entity.id
_entity.type
_entity.pdbx_description
1 polymer ?
#
loop_
_entity_poly.entity_id
_entity_poly.type
_entity_poly.pdbx_seq_one_letter_code
_entity_poly.pdbx_strand_id
1 'polypeptide(L)'
;MSGDDWGDLATTWTSAPAPAADTLLREIRRLQRRRRLLFALELAATIATLGLVAFIWFNLPVERVEGRRWLAAAAALAIGGQSVHWWLRRRYALFSAPAANVVALIDQRIRAERYVLAQLGAGTALCVVVLFVARALLPSADPVKLLLGAVAPTLASFVWALWRARRAARALERLRAERDALGDG
;
A
#
# COMPACT_ATOMS: atom_id res chain seq x y z
N MET A 1 6.83 -12.10 -18.10
CA MET A 1 7.08 -12.97 -16.94
C MET A 1 5.75 -13.50 -16.45
N SER A 2 5.38 -14.65 -17.01
CA SER A 2 4.23 -15.49 -16.66
C SER A 2 4.49 -16.22 -15.35
N GLY A 3 3.41 -16.60 -14.67
CA GLY A 3 3.45 -17.44 -13.48
C GLY A 3 2.51 -16.91 -12.43
N ASP A 4 1.28 -17.42 -12.44
CA ASP A 4 0.46 -17.43 -11.25
C ASP A 4 1.14 -18.41 -10.28
N ASP A 5 2.27 -17.99 -9.65
CA ASP A 5 3.09 -18.82 -8.73
C ASP A 5 2.24 -19.49 -7.64
N TRP A 6 1.05 -18.92 -7.40
CA TRP A 6 0.07 -19.40 -6.43
C TRP A 6 -0.90 -20.44 -6.97
N GLY A 7 -1.13 -20.51 -8.29
CA GLY A 7 -1.82 -21.63 -8.93
C GLY A 7 -0.99 -22.92 -8.87
N ASP A 8 0.33 -22.77 -8.99
CA ASP A 8 1.28 -23.88 -8.81
C ASP A 8 1.44 -24.25 -7.31
N LEU A 9 1.30 -23.29 -6.38
CA LEU A 9 1.25 -23.56 -4.93
C LEU A 9 -0.07 -24.21 -4.51
N ALA A 10 -1.23 -23.80 -5.04
CA ALA A 10 -2.51 -24.40 -4.71
C ALA A 10 -2.58 -25.87 -5.15
N THR A 11 -2.03 -26.21 -6.32
CA THR A 11 -1.97 -27.58 -6.84
C THR A 11 -0.95 -28.46 -6.12
N THR A 12 0.18 -27.90 -5.67
CA THR A 12 1.13 -28.64 -4.81
C THR A 12 0.63 -28.82 -3.38
N TRP A 13 -0.22 -27.94 -2.85
CA TRP A 13 -0.63 -28.00 -1.44
C TRP A 13 -1.81 -28.94 -1.19
N THR A 14 -2.65 -29.20 -2.20
CA THR A 14 -3.68 -30.26 -2.15
C THR A 14 -3.12 -31.67 -2.25
N SER A 15 -1.84 -31.84 -2.60
CA SER A 15 -1.23 -33.14 -2.89
C SER A 15 0.08 -33.44 -2.16
N ALA A 16 0.72 -32.44 -1.51
CA ALA A 16 1.98 -32.63 -0.79
C ALA A 16 1.76 -32.94 0.70
N PRO A 17 2.55 -33.87 1.28
CA PRO A 17 2.60 -34.05 2.73
C PRO A 17 2.95 -32.72 3.39
N ALA A 18 2.25 -32.40 4.50
CA ALA A 18 2.39 -31.13 5.22
C ALA A 18 3.85 -30.66 5.22
N PRO A 19 4.17 -29.48 4.65
CA PRO A 19 5.56 -29.05 4.50
C PRO A 19 6.23 -29.07 5.87
N ALA A 20 7.42 -29.67 5.96
CA ALA A 20 8.19 -29.76 7.19
C ALA A 20 8.23 -28.39 7.90
N ALA A 21 8.02 -28.36 9.21
CA ALA A 21 7.86 -27.14 10.00
C ALA A 21 8.98 -26.10 9.77
N ASP A 22 10.19 -26.56 9.47
CA ASP A 22 11.34 -25.72 9.12
C ASP A 22 11.17 -24.94 7.82
N THR A 23 10.53 -25.52 6.82
CA THR A 23 10.26 -24.87 5.52
C THR A 23 9.27 -23.72 5.70
N LEU A 24 8.20 -23.93 6.48
CA LEU A 24 7.22 -22.90 6.84
C LEU A 24 7.87 -21.76 7.63
N LEU A 25 8.73 -22.07 8.60
CA LEU A 25 9.42 -21.05 9.40
C LEU A 25 10.37 -20.20 8.56
N ARG A 26 11.11 -20.79 7.61
CA ARG A 26 11.98 -20.04 6.68
C ARG A 26 11.18 -19.08 5.82
N GLU A 27 10.03 -19.52 5.32
CA GLU A 27 9.16 -18.71 4.48
C GLU A 27 8.53 -17.54 5.24
N ILE A 28 8.03 -17.79 6.46
CA ILE A 28 7.53 -16.74 7.37
C ILE A 28 8.61 -15.67 7.60
N ARG A 29 9.85 -16.07 7.90
CA ARG A 29 10.98 -15.14 8.09
C ARG A 29 11.28 -14.33 6.84
N ARG A 30 11.28 -14.97 5.65
CA ARG A 30 11.51 -14.29 4.36
C ARG A 30 10.44 -13.22 4.10
N LEU A 31 9.16 -13.57 4.31
CA LEU A 31 8.04 -12.64 4.15
C LEU A 31 8.13 -11.46 5.13
N GLN A 32 8.46 -11.71 6.39
CA GLN A 32 8.67 -10.66 7.39
C GLN A 32 9.82 -9.72 7.01
N ARG A 33 10.96 -10.25 6.58
CA ARG A 33 12.10 -9.44 6.10
C ARG A 33 11.69 -8.55 4.94
N ARG A 34 11.01 -9.12 3.93
CA ARG A 34 10.51 -8.35 2.78
C ARG A 34 9.57 -7.22 3.20
N ARG A 35 8.62 -7.48 4.12
CA ARG A 35 7.70 -6.46 4.64
C ARG A 35 8.43 -5.33 5.37
N ARG A 36 9.47 -5.65 6.14
CA ARG A 36 10.32 -4.66 6.84
C ARG A 36 11.13 -3.82 5.86
N LEU A 37 11.73 -4.45 4.85
CA LEU A 37 12.48 -3.73 3.80
C LEU A 37 11.60 -2.77 3.01
N LEU A 38 10.40 -3.22 2.59
CA LEU A 38 9.45 -2.34 1.91
C LEU A 38 9.04 -1.15 2.79
N PHE A 39 8.81 -1.38 4.08
CA PHE A 39 8.52 -0.28 5.01
C PHE A 39 9.71 0.69 5.16
N ALA A 40 10.94 0.18 5.22
CA ALA A 40 12.13 1.03 5.30
C ALA A 40 12.30 1.89 4.03
N LEU A 41 12.06 1.32 2.85
CA LEU A 41 12.09 2.06 1.58
C LEU A 41 10.99 3.13 1.51
N GLU A 42 9.77 2.82 1.96
CA GLU A 42 8.67 3.79 2.05
C GLU A 42 9.01 4.95 3.01
N LEU A 43 9.62 4.63 4.16
CA LEU A 43 10.05 5.64 5.12
C LEU A 43 11.16 6.52 4.53
N ALA A 44 12.15 5.93 3.86
CA ALA A 44 13.20 6.67 3.18
C ALA A 44 12.64 7.59 2.08
N ALA A 45 11.67 7.12 1.29
CA ALA A 45 10.99 7.93 0.28
C ALA A 45 10.20 9.09 0.91
N THR A 46 9.54 8.87 2.05
CA THR A 46 8.84 9.92 2.80
C THR A 46 9.82 10.97 3.30
N ILE A 47 10.95 10.55 3.89
CA ILE A 47 12.00 11.45 4.36
C ILE A 47 12.59 12.25 3.19
N ALA A 48 12.88 11.61 2.06
CA ALA A 48 13.39 12.27 0.86
C ALA A 48 12.39 13.31 0.32
N THR A 49 11.09 12.98 0.33
CA THR A 49 10.02 13.89 -0.09
C THR A 49 9.95 15.12 0.83
N LEU A 50 10.01 14.92 2.14
CA LEU A 50 10.04 16.02 3.10
C LEU A 50 11.32 16.86 2.97
N GLY A 51 12.47 16.21 2.71
CA GLY A 51 13.73 16.90 2.42
C GLY A 51 13.64 17.77 1.17
N LEU A 52 13.01 17.28 0.10
CA LEU A 52 12.76 18.06 -1.11
C LEU A 52 11.81 19.23 -0.83
N VAL A 53 10.73 19.02 -0.07
CA VAL A 53 9.80 20.09 0.34
C VAL A 53 10.53 21.17 1.14
N ALA A 54 11.37 20.78 2.09
CA ALA A 54 12.19 21.70 2.87
C ALA A 54 13.19 22.46 1.99
N PHE A 55 13.89 21.76 1.09
CA PHE A 55 14.81 22.39 0.14
C PHE A 55 14.10 23.44 -0.72
N ILE A 56 12.93 23.10 -1.30
CA ILE A 56 12.15 24.05 -2.10
C ILE A 56 11.70 25.21 -1.23
N TRP A 57 11.24 24.97 0.00
CA TRP A 57 10.79 26.02 0.92
C TRP A 57 11.86 27.11 1.14
N PHE A 58 13.11 26.71 1.40
CA PHE A 58 14.21 27.65 1.64
C PHE A 58 14.68 28.39 0.39
N ASN A 59 14.52 27.79 -0.80
CA ASN A 59 14.90 28.39 -2.07
C ASN A 59 13.75 29.15 -2.75
N LEU A 60 12.53 29.10 -2.19
CA LEU A 60 11.38 29.78 -2.76
C LEU A 60 11.41 31.29 -2.42
N PRO A 61 11.28 32.19 -3.41
CA PRO A 61 11.17 33.62 -3.16
C PRO A 61 10.07 33.94 -2.15
N VAL A 62 10.34 34.87 -1.23
CA VAL A 62 9.44 35.22 -0.11
C VAL A 62 8.07 35.69 -0.60
N GLU A 63 8.02 36.31 -1.78
CA GLU A 63 6.81 36.83 -2.42
C GLU A 63 5.84 35.72 -2.88
N ARG A 64 6.29 34.47 -3.01
CA ARG A 64 5.44 33.34 -3.42
C ARG A 64 4.72 32.69 -2.23
N VAL A 65 3.81 33.43 -1.62
CA VAL A 65 3.01 32.98 -0.46
C VAL A 65 2.17 31.74 -0.79
N GLU A 66 1.57 31.67 -1.99
CA GLU A 66 0.79 30.51 -2.45
C GLU A 66 1.63 29.24 -2.48
N GLY A 67 2.86 29.32 -3.01
CA GLY A 67 3.78 28.20 -3.08
C GLY A 67 4.19 27.68 -1.70
N ARG A 68 4.41 28.57 -0.72
CA ARG A 68 4.69 28.17 0.67
C ARG A 68 3.50 27.46 1.30
N ARG A 69 2.29 28.00 1.16
CA ARG A 69 1.06 27.35 1.68
C ARG A 69 0.87 25.95 1.08
N TRP A 70 1.09 25.81 -0.21
CA TRP A 70 1.07 24.51 -0.89
C TRP A 70 2.12 23.53 -0.33
N LEU A 71 3.37 23.98 -0.16
CA LEU A 71 4.44 23.13 0.41
C LEU A 71 4.13 22.69 1.83
N ALA A 72 3.58 23.58 2.67
CA ALA A 72 3.14 23.23 4.01
C ALA A 72 2.00 22.20 3.99
N ALA A 73 1.02 22.38 3.12
CA ALA A 73 -0.07 21.43 2.94
C ALA A 73 0.43 20.08 2.41
N ALA A 74 1.34 20.07 1.45
CA ALA A 74 1.95 18.86 0.91
C ALA A 74 2.73 18.08 1.99
N ALA A 75 3.50 18.78 2.84
CA ALA A 75 4.18 18.17 3.99
C ALA A 75 3.18 17.55 4.98
N ALA A 76 2.12 18.28 5.32
CA ALA A 76 1.06 17.77 6.21
C ALA A 76 0.37 16.53 5.63
N LEU A 77 0.07 16.53 4.33
CA LEU A 77 -0.53 15.39 3.63
C LEU A 77 0.42 14.19 3.57
N ALA A 78 1.72 14.40 3.35
CA ALA A 78 2.71 13.33 3.38
C ALA A 78 2.82 12.68 4.76
N ILE A 79 2.89 13.50 5.82
CA ILE A 79 2.94 13.02 7.21
C ILE A 79 1.63 12.30 7.58
N GLY A 80 0.48 12.89 7.24
CA GLY A 80 -0.83 12.29 7.48
C GLY A 80 -1.02 10.97 6.74
N GLY A 81 -0.65 10.90 5.46
CA GLY A 81 -0.66 9.68 4.66
C GLY A 81 0.21 8.57 5.25
N GLN A 82 1.44 8.90 5.66
CA GLN A 82 2.34 7.94 6.31
C GLN A 82 1.80 7.46 7.66
N SER A 83 1.11 8.32 8.41
CA SER A 83 0.49 7.99 9.69
C SER A 83 -0.69 7.02 9.51
N VAL A 84 -1.55 7.27 8.51
CA VAL A 84 -2.63 6.35 8.13
C VAL A 84 -2.07 5.00 7.69
N HIS A 85 -1.01 5.00 6.89
CA HIS A 85 -0.36 3.78 6.43
C HIS A 85 0.22 2.94 7.58
N TRP A 86 0.87 3.59 8.54
CA TRP A 86 1.34 2.94 9.75
C TRP A 86 0.20 2.36 10.59
N TRP A 87 -0.88 3.13 10.78
CA TRP A 87 -2.07 2.67 11.48
C TRP A 87 -2.71 1.45 10.81
N LEU A 88 -2.85 1.46 9.48
CA LEU A 88 -3.35 0.33 8.71
C LEU A 88 -2.48 -0.92 8.90
N ARG A 89 -1.15 -0.79 8.79
CA ARG A 89 -0.22 -1.90 9.02
C ARG A 89 -0.38 -2.52 10.41
N ARG A 90 -0.59 -1.67 11.43
CA ARG A 90 -0.86 -2.11 12.81
C ARG A 90 -2.23 -2.79 12.93
N ARG A 91 -3.29 -2.18 12.39
CA ARG A 91 -4.67 -2.67 12.42
C ARG A 91 -4.84 -4.05 11.78
N TYR A 92 -4.06 -4.33 10.74
CA TYR A 92 -4.05 -5.61 10.03
C TYR A 92 -2.91 -6.55 10.45
N ALA A 93 -2.18 -6.21 11.51
CA ALA A 93 -1.12 -7.03 12.11
C ALA A 93 -0.09 -7.55 11.10
N LEU A 94 0.35 -6.72 10.14
CA LEU A 94 1.25 -7.16 9.07
C LEU A 94 2.66 -7.53 9.55
N PHE A 95 3.03 -7.13 10.76
CA PHE A 95 4.32 -7.43 11.37
C PHE A 95 4.29 -8.61 12.36
N SER A 96 3.10 -9.13 12.72
CA SER A 96 3.02 -10.33 13.57
C SER A 96 3.36 -11.58 12.77
N ALA A 97 4.16 -12.46 13.36
CA ALA A 97 4.34 -13.81 12.83
C ALA A 97 3.01 -14.59 12.94
N PRO A 98 2.57 -15.29 11.90
CA PRO A 98 1.50 -16.26 12.05
C PRO A 98 2.00 -17.45 12.89
N ALA A 99 1.09 -18.20 13.49
CA ALA A 99 1.43 -19.51 14.02
C ALA A 99 1.92 -20.44 12.88
N ALA A 100 2.74 -21.44 13.20
CA ALA A 100 3.29 -22.39 12.23
C ALA A 100 2.25 -23.46 11.83
N ASN A 101 1.07 -23.03 11.39
CA ASN A 101 0.02 -23.90 10.86
C ASN A 101 -0.66 -23.26 9.63
N VAL A 102 -1.28 -24.10 8.80
CA VAL A 102 -1.84 -23.71 7.50
C VAL A 102 -2.98 -22.69 7.66
N VAL A 103 -3.88 -22.90 8.62
CA VAL A 103 -5.00 -22.00 8.91
C VAL A 103 -4.52 -20.59 9.29
N ALA A 104 -3.49 -20.48 10.14
CA ALA A 104 -2.94 -19.18 10.53
C ALA A 104 -2.24 -18.46 9.38
N LEU A 105 -1.67 -19.19 8.42
CA LEU A 105 -1.08 -18.61 7.21
C LEU A 105 -2.17 -18.04 6.28
N ILE A 106 -3.26 -18.79 6.08
CA ILE A 106 -4.43 -18.34 5.32
C ILE A 106 -5.04 -17.10 5.98
N ASP A 107 -5.22 -17.11 7.30
CA ASP A 107 -5.73 -15.97 8.07
C ASP A 107 -4.85 -14.73 7.94
N GLN A 108 -3.53 -14.91 7.99
CA GLN A 108 -2.60 -13.80 7.79
C GLN A 108 -2.68 -13.26 6.36
N ARG A 109 -2.95 -14.11 5.36
CA ARG A 109 -3.11 -13.67 3.98
C ARG A 109 -4.42 -12.92 3.77
N ILE A 110 -5.52 -13.39 4.35
CA ILE A 110 -6.80 -12.66 4.36
C ILE A 110 -6.60 -11.26 4.96
N ARG A 111 -5.87 -11.14 6.07
CA ARG A 111 -5.54 -9.84 6.67
C ARG A 111 -4.69 -8.98 5.73
N ALA A 112 -3.73 -9.57 5.02
CA ALA A 112 -2.89 -8.86 4.06
C ALA A 112 -3.68 -8.35 2.84
N GLU A 113 -4.60 -9.13 2.29
CA GLU A 113 -5.45 -8.68 1.17
C GLU A 113 -6.46 -7.62 1.63
N ARG A 114 -7.04 -7.73 2.84
CA ARG A 114 -7.87 -6.66 3.44
C ARG A 114 -7.06 -5.38 3.64
N TYR A 115 -5.82 -5.49 4.07
CA TYR A 115 -4.91 -4.36 4.16
C TYR A 115 -4.67 -3.71 2.79
N VAL A 116 -4.45 -4.49 1.72
CA VAL A 116 -4.28 -3.94 0.36
C VAL A 116 -5.52 -3.16 -0.05
N LEU A 117 -6.72 -3.70 0.17
CA LEU A 117 -7.97 -2.98 -0.14
C LEU A 117 -8.11 -1.70 0.68
N ALA A 118 -7.83 -1.74 1.98
CA ALA A 118 -7.89 -0.57 2.85
C ALA A 118 -6.84 0.49 2.47
N GLN A 119 -5.63 0.07 2.10
CA GLN A 119 -4.56 0.95 1.63
C GLN A 119 -4.93 1.62 0.31
N LEU A 120 -5.52 0.88 -0.64
CA LEU A 120 -5.98 1.44 -1.92
C LEU A 120 -7.13 2.44 -1.71
N GLY A 121 -8.06 2.14 -0.81
CA GLY A 121 -9.13 3.07 -0.42
C GLY A 121 -8.59 4.36 0.20
N ALA A 122 -7.69 4.24 1.18
CA ALA A 122 -7.04 5.39 1.83
C ALA A 122 -6.20 6.21 0.84
N GLY A 123 -5.44 5.55 -0.04
CA GLY A 123 -4.65 6.21 -1.08
C GLY A 123 -5.52 6.98 -2.08
N THR A 124 -6.66 6.40 -2.48
CA THR A 124 -7.63 7.07 -3.34
C THR A 124 -8.21 8.31 -2.66
N ALA A 125 -8.62 8.20 -1.39
CA ALA A 125 -9.12 9.33 -0.63
C ALA A 125 -8.06 10.44 -0.50
N LEU A 126 -6.80 10.07 -0.23
CA LEU A 126 -5.69 11.02 -0.17
C LEU A 126 -5.46 11.73 -1.51
N CYS A 127 -5.51 11.01 -2.64
CA CYS A 127 -5.42 11.62 -3.96
C CYS A 127 -6.53 12.66 -4.21
N VAL A 128 -7.77 12.35 -3.82
CA VAL A 128 -8.90 13.29 -3.93
C VAL A 128 -8.63 14.54 -3.08
N VAL A 129 -8.20 14.36 -1.83
CA VAL A 129 -7.85 15.49 -0.94
C VAL A 129 -6.73 16.34 -1.55
N VAL A 130 -5.68 15.73 -2.08
CA VAL A 130 -4.57 16.45 -2.75
C VAL A 130 -5.08 17.31 -3.90
N LEU A 131 -6.00 16.80 -4.73
CA LEU A 131 -6.58 17.56 -5.84
C LEU A 131 -7.40 18.76 -5.35
N PHE A 132 -8.23 18.60 -4.31
CA PHE A 132 -9.00 19.69 -3.72
C PHE A 132 -8.10 20.76 -3.10
N VAL A 133 -7.07 20.34 -2.35
CA VAL A 133 -6.09 21.24 -1.74
C VAL A 133 -5.29 21.97 -2.82
N ALA A 134 -4.87 21.30 -3.88
CA ALA A 134 -4.18 21.92 -5.00
C ALA A 134 -5.07 22.97 -5.67
N ARG A 135 -6.33 22.64 -5.94
CA ARG A 135 -7.30 23.55 -6.57
C ARG A 135 -7.57 24.80 -5.72
N ALA A 136 -7.57 24.66 -4.40
CA ALA A 136 -7.82 25.75 -3.45
C ALA A 136 -6.59 26.64 -3.24
N LEU A 137 -5.39 26.05 -3.19
CA LEU A 137 -4.15 26.77 -2.86
C LEU A 137 -3.37 27.27 -4.08
N LEU A 138 -3.66 26.76 -5.28
CA LEU A 138 -3.02 27.15 -6.54
C LEU A 138 -4.08 27.56 -7.58
N PRO A 139 -4.88 28.61 -7.33
CA PRO A 139 -5.95 29.05 -8.23
C PRO A 139 -5.41 29.62 -9.56
N SER A 140 -4.17 30.08 -9.57
CA SER A 140 -3.45 30.69 -10.69
C SER A 140 -2.65 29.69 -11.53
N ALA A 141 -2.60 28.41 -11.14
CA ALA A 141 -1.81 27.41 -11.85
C ALA A 141 -2.41 27.10 -13.22
N ASP A 142 -1.54 27.05 -14.23
CA ASP A 142 -1.90 26.71 -15.60
C ASP A 142 -2.66 25.36 -15.63
N PRO A 143 -3.91 25.34 -16.16
CA PRO A 143 -4.76 24.16 -16.15
C PRO A 143 -4.10 22.98 -16.88
N VAL A 144 -3.24 23.21 -17.87
CA VAL A 144 -2.52 22.14 -18.58
C VAL A 144 -1.45 21.51 -17.68
N LYS A 145 -0.75 22.31 -16.88
CA LYS A 145 0.27 21.82 -15.93
C LYS A 145 -0.37 21.08 -14.76
N LEU A 146 -1.53 21.54 -14.29
CA LEU A 146 -2.34 20.81 -13.31
C LEU A 146 -2.84 19.47 -13.88
N LEU A 147 -3.29 19.46 -15.14
CA LEU A 147 -3.75 18.25 -15.80
C LEU A 147 -2.63 17.21 -15.96
N LEU A 148 -1.49 17.62 -16.53
CA LEU A 148 -0.36 16.72 -16.79
C LEU A 148 0.41 16.35 -15.51
N GLY A 149 0.56 17.28 -14.58
CA GLY A 149 1.37 17.10 -13.37
C GLY A 149 0.64 16.44 -12.21
N ALA A 150 -0.69 16.55 -12.13
CA ALA A 150 -1.47 16.00 -11.02
C ALA A 150 -2.58 15.05 -11.48
N VAL A 151 -3.37 15.43 -12.49
CA VAL A 151 -4.55 14.65 -12.87
C VAL A 151 -4.19 13.35 -13.59
N ALA A 152 -3.33 13.40 -14.61
CA ALA A 152 -2.90 12.23 -15.37
C ALA A 152 -2.25 11.13 -14.49
N PRO A 153 -1.26 11.43 -13.62
CA PRO A 153 -0.69 10.42 -12.73
C PRO A 153 -1.69 9.93 -11.67
N THR A 154 -2.62 10.77 -11.23
CA THR A 154 -3.69 10.36 -10.31
C THR A 154 -4.65 9.38 -10.98
N LEU A 155 -5.06 9.64 -12.22
CA LEU A 155 -5.92 8.74 -13.00
C LEU A 155 -5.22 7.40 -13.28
N ALA A 156 -3.95 7.43 -13.69
CA ALA A 156 -3.17 6.20 -13.89
C ALA A 156 -3.07 5.38 -12.58
N SER A 157 -2.80 6.06 -11.46
CA SER A 157 -2.77 5.44 -10.13
C SER A 157 -4.13 4.86 -9.74
N PHE A 158 -5.22 5.54 -10.09
CA PHE A 158 -6.59 5.08 -9.83
C PHE A 158 -6.95 3.84 -10.64
N VAL A 159 -6.64 3.80 -11.95
CA VAL A 159 -6.86 2.63 -12.80
C VAL A 159 -6.06 1.43 -12.27
N TRP A 160 -4.80 1.65 -11.92
CA TRP A 160 -3.96 0.62 -11.30
C TRP A 160 -4.53 0.15 -9.96
N ALA A 161 -5.00 1.08 -9.12
CA ALA A 161 -5.63 0.76 -7.84
C ALA A 161 -6.90 -0.08 -8.02
N LEU A 162 -7.74 0.25 -8.99
CA LEU A 162 -8.96 -0.50 -9.29
C LEU A 162 -8.64 -1.93 -9.77
N TRP A 163 -7.67 -2.06 -10.66
CA TRP A 163 -7.20 -3.37 -11.11
C TRP A 163 -6.64 -4.20 -9.95
N ARG A 164 -5.81 -3.58 -9.10
CA ARG A 164 -5.22 -4.23 -7.93
C ARG A 164 -6.27 -4.64 -6.91
N ALA A 165 -7.27 -3.79 -6.67
CA ALA A 165 -8.39 -4.05 -5.78
C ALA A 165 -9.23 -5.24 -6.27
N ARG A 166 -9.53 -5.31 -7.57
CA ARG A 166 -10.23 -6.48 -8.16
C ARG A 166 -9.44 -7.77 -7.98
N ARG A 167 -8.13 -7.73 -8.20
CA ARG A 167 -7.27 -8.91 -7.98
C ARG A 167 -7.25 -9.33 -6.52
N ALA A 168 -7.17 -8.38 -5.59
CA ALA A 168 -7.21 -8.65 -4.15
C ALA A 168 -8.56 -9.21 -3.70
N ALA A 169 -9.68 -8.69 -4.23
CA ALA A 169 -11.02 -9.19 -3.92
C ALA A 169 -11.21 -10.65 -4.35
N ARG A 170 -10.80 -10.99 -5.59
CA ARG A 170 -10.84 -12.38 -6.08
C ARG A 170 -9.96 -13.31 -5.25
N ALA A 171 -8.77 -12.85 -4.84
CA ALA A 171 -7.89 -13.63 -3.96
C ALA A 171 -8.53 -13.85 -2.59
N LEU A 172 -9.21 -12.84 -2.03
CA LEU A 172 -9.91 -12.93 -0.76
C LEU A 172 -11.07 -13.95 -0.80
N GLU A 173 -11.82 -14.00 -1.89
CA GLU A 173 -12.88 -14.99 -2.11
C GLU A 173 -12.33 -16.41 -2.11
N ARG A 174 -11.25 -16.65 -2.86
CA ARG A 174 -10.56 -17.96 -2.89
C ARG A 174 -10.06 -18.38 -1.52
N LEU A 175 -9.38 -17.49 -0.80
CA LEU A 175 -8.83 -17.79 0.52
C LEU A 175 -9.90 -18.04 1.58
N ARG A 176 -11.08 -17.42 1.46
CA ARG A 176 -12.22 -17.71 2.32
C ARG A 176 -12.75 -19.11 2.05
N ALA A 177 -12.96 -19.46 0.78
CA ALA A 177 -13.39 -20.80 0.40
C ALA A 177 -12.41 -21.89 0.87
N GLU A 178 -11.10 -21.65 0.74
CA GLU A 178 -10.05 -22.56 1.25
C GLU A 178 -10.07 -22.68 2.78
N ARG A 179 -10.30 -21.58 3.51
CA ARG A 179 -10.42 -21.61 4.97
C ARG A 179 -11.64 -22.43 5.40
N ASP A 180 -12.79 -22.20 4.77
CA ASP A 180 -14.05 -22.86 5.13
C ASP A 180 -13.95 -24.37 4.86
N ALA A 181 -13.35 -24.77 3.74
CA ALA A 181 -13.08 -26.17 3.41
C ALA A 181 -12.14 -26.89 4.40
N LEU A 182 -11.27 -26.16 5.11
CA LEU A 182 -10.38 -26.69 6.16
C LEU A 182 -11.02 -26.64 7.56
N GLY A 183 -12.13 -25.94 7.74
CA GLY A 183 -12.86 -25.85 9.01
C GLY A 183 -13.95 -26.92 9.18
N ASP A 184 -14.40 -27.51 8.06
CA ASP A 184 -15.46 -28.53 8.02
C ASP A 184 -14.92 -29.99 8.04
N GLY A 185 -13.60 -30.18 8.19
CA GLY A 185 -12.93 -31.50 8.27
C GLY A 185 -12.15 -31.69 9.56
#